data_AF-A0A843YY99-F1
#
_entry.id   AF-A0A843YY99-F1
#
_cell.length_a   1.000
_cell.length_b   1.000
_cell.length_c   1.000
_cell.angle_alpha   90.00
_cell.angle_beta   90.00
_cell.angle_gamma   90.00
#
_symmetry.space_group_name_H-M   'P 1'
#
loop_
_entity.id
_entity.type
_entity.pdbx_description
1 polymer ?
#
loop_
_entity_poly.entity_id
_entity_poly.type
_entity_poly.pdbx_seq_one_letter_code
_entity_poly.pdbx_strand_id
1 'polypeptide(L)'
;MAINITSLVIKSENFIIGKRTYTARYTPEIDEKYSDLMLKTGDLYRRVEKYDEDATLDEQRKLVKDSYQEMFDNSKDYLAAALGQKSADEIVNYADNRAVTVVKIAQAVFEAGQSDELKQKYGNNRAQRRSKGND
;
A
#
# COMPACT_ATOMS: atom_id res chain seq x y z
N MET A 1 -31.78 -19.37 6.04
CA MET A 1 -30.79 -18.97 5.03
C MET A 1 -29.98 -17.84 5.66
N ALA A 2 -28.79 -18.14 6.17
CA ALA A 2 -27.95 -17.14 6.82
C ALA A 2 -27.20 -16.37 5.72
N ILE A 3 -27.45 -15.06 5.62
CA ILE A 3 -26.66 -14.18 4.76
C ILE A 3 -25.33 -13.98 5.50
N ASN A 4 -24.30 -14.71 5.08
CA ASN A 4 -22.95 -14.51 5.58
C ASN A 4 -22.40 -13.27 4.88
N ILE A 5 -22.55 -12.09 5.49
CA ILE A 5 -22.02 -10.83 4.96
C ILE A 5 -20.53 -10.81 5.32
N THR A 6 -19.72 -11.52 4.54
CA THR A 6 -18.27 -11.65 4.73
C THR A 6 -17.46 -10.42 4.30
N SER A 7 -18.09 -9.33 3.87
CA SER A 7 -17.40 -8.03 3.79
C SER A 7 -18.39 -6.87 3.94
N LEU A 8 -18.43 -6.30 5.14
CA LEU A 8 -19.09 -5.01 5.37
C LEU A 8 -18.11 -3.91 4.99
N VAL A 9 -18.50 -3.06 4.04
CA VAL A 9 -17.73 -1.84 3.73
C VAL A 9 -17.77 -0.94 4.96
N ILE A 10 -16.61 -0.69 5.55
CA ILE A 10 -16.44 0.18 6.72
C ILE A 10 -16.45 1.65 6.28
N LYS A 11 -15.77 1.93 5.16
CA LYS A 11 -15.63 3.27 4.60
C LYS A 11 -15.55 3.21 3.08
N SER A 12 -15.99 4.26 2.42
CA SER A 12 -15.71 4.49 1.00
C SER A 12 -15.23 5.90 0.76
N GLU A 13 -14.33 6.09 -0.19
CA GLU A 13 -13.75 7.39 -0.52
C GLU A 13 -13.48 7.51 -2.01
N ASN A 14 -13.68 8.71 -2.56
CA ASN A 14 -13.49 8.99 -3.97
C ASN A 14 -12.15 9.69 -4.20
N PHE A 15 -11.36 9.19 -5.15
CA PHE A 15 -10.08 9.74 -5.56
C PHE A 15 -10.15 10.20 -7.01
N ILE A 16 -9.67 11.41 -7.28
CA ILE A 16 -9.50 11.89 -8.64
C ILE A 16 -8.05 11.63 -9.04
N ILE A 17 -7.84 10.72 -10.00
CA ILE A 17 -6.51 10.42 -10.55
C ILE A 17 -6.55 10.71 -12.04
N GLY A 18 -5.76 11.70 -12.46
CA GLY A 18 -5.83 12.25 -13.81
C GLY A 18 -7.20 12.89 -14.08
N LYS A 19 -7.94 12.31 -15.03
CA LYS A 19 -9.29 12.79 -15.44
C LYS A 19 -10.42 11.87 -14.98
N ARG A 20 -10.13 10.88 -14.13
CA ARG A 20 -11.09 9.86 -13.69
C ARG A 20 -11.27 9.89 -12.18
N THR A 21 -12.47 9.54 -11.76
CA THR A 21 -12.82 9.34 -10.35
C THR A 21 -12.87 7.85 -10.05
N TYR A 22 -12.19 7.44 -8.98
CA TYR A 22 -12.12 6.07 -8.50
C TYR A 22 -12.70 6.00 -7.09
N THR A 23 -13.53 5.01 -6.80
CA THR A 23 -14.11 4.84 -5.46
C THR A 23 -13.42 3.68 -4.75
N ALA A 24 -12.65 3.99 -3.72
CA ALA A 24 -12.07 3.00 -2.82
C ALA A 24 -13.14 2.49 -1.85
N ARG A 25 -13.12 1.19 -1.59
CA ARG A 25 -13.93 0.54 -0.55
C ARG A 25 -13.00 -0.10 0.45
N TYR A 26 -13.15 0.27 1.70
CA TYR A 26 -12.35 -0.24 2.81
C TYR A 26 -13.18 -1.25 3.57
N THR A 27 -12.65 -2.46 3.70
CA THR A 27 -13.28 -3.56 4.43
C THR A 27 -12.30 -4.07 5.50
N PRO A 28 -12.77 -4.75 6.56
CA PRO A 28 -11.87 -5.26 7.60
C PRO A 28 -10.78 -6.18 7.02
N GLU A 29 -11.12 -6.96 5.99
CA GLU A 29 -10.21 -7.90 5.35
C GLU A 29 -9.08 -7.19 4.59
N ILE A 30 -9.39 -6.04 3.97
CA ILE A 30 -8.38 -5.21 3.31
C ILE A 30 -7.44 -4.60 4.37
N ASP A 31 -7.98 -4.10 5.47
CA ASP A 31 -7.18 -3.52 6.54
C ASP A 31 -6.24 -4.56 7.17
N GLU A 32 -6.71 -5.76 7.49
CA GLU A 32 -5.88 -6.83 8.03
C GLU A 32 -4.80 -7.27 7.04
N LYS A 33 -5.17 -7.53 5.78
CA LYS A 33 -4.25 -8.06 4.77
C LYS A 33 -3.18 -7.06 4.35
N TYR A 34 -3.51 -5.77 4.33
CA TYR A 34 -2.65 -4.75 3.74
C TYR A 34 -2.01 -3.78 4.76
N SER A 35 -2.33 -3.90 6.05
CA SER A 35 -1.60 -3.21 7.13
C SER A 35 -0.10 -3.53 7.13
N ASP A 36 0.26 -4.79 6.87
CA ASP A 36 1.66 -5.23 6.80
C ASP A 36 2.31 -4.95 5.44
N LEU A 37 1.51 -4.88 4.37
CA LEU A 37 1.99 -4.60 3.02
C LEU A 37 2.68 -3.24 2.95
N MET A 38 2.06 -2.20 3.50
CA MET A 38 2.63 -0.85 3.48
C MET A 38 3.91 -0.76 4.34
N LEU A 39 4.01 -1.56 5.41
CA LEU A 39 5.25 -1.70 6.18
C LEU A 39 6.35 -2.36 5.34
N LYS A 40 6.01 -3.40 4.57
CA LYS A 40 6.93 -4.08 3.66
C LYS A 40 7.45 -3.13 2.58
N THR A 41 6.56 -2.33 1.99
CA THR A 41 6.92 -1.29 1.00
C THR A 41 7.85 -0.24 1.60
N GLY A 42 7.58 0.24 2.82
CA GLY A 42 8.48 1.16 3.52
C GLY A 42 9.85 0.55 3.87
N ASP A 43 9.90 -0.74 4.22
CA ASP A 43 11.15 -1.46 4.45
C ASP A 43 11.95 -1.68 3.15
N LEU A 44 11.26 -1.89 2.03
CA LEU A 44 11.89 -1.91 0.70
C LEU A 44 12.50 -0.54 0.35
N TYR A 45 11.84 0.58 0.67
CA TYR A 45 12.38 1.91 0.39
C TYR A 45 13.66 2.16 1.17
N ARG A 46 13.66 1.80 2.46
CA ARG A 46 14.88 1.89 3.28
C ARG A 46 16.02 1.01 2.78
N ARG A 47 15.71 -0.16 2.22
CA ARG A 47 16.74 -1.04 1.62
C ARG A 47 17.35 -0.41 0.38
N VAL A 48 16.54 0.27 -0.44
CA VAL A 48 17.01 1.01 -1.62
C VAL A 48 17.83 2.25 -1.23
N GLU A 49 17.43 2.96 -0.17
CA GLU A 49 18.13 4.15 0.32
C GLU A 49 19.42 3.84 1.10
N LYS A 50 19.51 2.66 1.70
CA LYS A 50 20.73 2.23 2.39
C LYS A 50 21.82 1.96 1.36
N TYR A 51 22.85 2.79 1.42
CA TYR A 51 24.09 2.57 0.69
C TYR A 51 24.87 1.44 1.36
N ASP A 52 25.20 0.42 0.59
CA ASP A 52 26.16 -0.62 0.97
C ASP A 52 27.45 -0.32 0.21
N GLU A 53 28.46 0.18 0.95
CA GLU A 53 29.75 0.61 0.40
C GLU A 53 30.55 -0.57 -0.18
N ASP A 54 30.28 -1.79 0.29
CA ASP A 54 30.96 -3.01 -0.13
C ASP A 54 30.27 -3.67 -1.34
N ALA A 55 29.06 -3.24 -1.71
CA ALA A 55 28.31 -3.81 -2.82
C ALA A 55 28.78 -3.28 -4.17
N THR A 56 28.87 -4.17 -5.16
CA THR A 56 29.16 -3.78 -6.55
C THR A 56 28.00 -3.01 -7.18
N LEU A 57 28.28 -2.23 -8.23
CA LEU A 57 27.26 -1.50 -8.98
C LEU A 57 26.12 -2.42 -9.50
N ASP A 58 26.46 -3.65 -9.90
CA ASP A 58 25.48 -4.61 -10.42
C ASP A 58 24.58 -5.16 -9.31
N GLU A 59 25.14 -5.43 -8.13
CA GLU A 59 24.37 -5.83 -6.95
C GLU A 59 23.43 -4.73 -6.49
N GLN A 60 23.90 -3.48 -6.47
CA GLN A 60 23.08 -2.31 -6.15
C GLN A 60 21.94 -2.16 -7.16
N ARG A 61 22.22 -2.25 -8.48
CA ARG A 61 21.20 -2.19 -9.54
C ARG A 61 20.16 -3.30 -9.40
N LYS A 62 20.60 -4.52 -9.09
CA LYS A 62 19.72 -5.67 -8.88
C LYS A 62 18.82 -5.46 -7.66
N LEU A 63 19.39 -5.04 -6.53
CA LEU A 63 18.62 -4.73 -5.32
C LEU A 63 17.54 -3.68 -5.58
N VAL A 64 17.90 -2.60 -6.27
CA VAL A 64 16.97 -1.52 -6.61
C VAL A 64 15.85 -2.03 -7.51
N LYS A 65 16.20 -2.78 -8.57
CA LYS A 65 15.22 -3.35 -9.51
C LYS A 65 14.24 -4.28 -8.80
N ASP A 66 14.77 -5.25 -8.05
CA ASP A 66 13.96 -6.26 -7.36
C ASP A 66 13.07 -5.60 -6.30
N SER A 67 13.61 -4.61 -5.56
CA SER A 67 12.85 -3.89 -4.56
C SER A 67 11.71 -3.07 -5.18
N TYR A 68 11.97 -2.33 -6.26
CA TYR A 68 10.92 -1.56 -6.93
C TYR A 68 9.87 -2.43 -7.61
N GLN A 69 10.26 -3.59 -8.15
CA GLN A 69 9.30 -4.55 -8.69
C GLN A 69 8.38 -5.07 -7.57
N GLU A 70 8.94 -5.49 -6.44
CA GLU A 70 8.15 -5.99 -5.32
C GLU A 70 7.21 -4.91 -4.75
N MET A 71 7.68 -3.66 -4.62
CA MET A 71 6.83 -2.55 -4.22
C MET A 71 5.67 -2.31 -5.20
N PHE A 72 5.95 -2.39 -6.50
CA PHE A 72 4.95 -2.18 -7.54
C PHE A 72 3.87 -3.26 -7.48
N ASP A 73 4.27 -4.54 -7.40
CA ASP A 73 3.34 -5.67 -7.35
C ASP A 73 2.45 -5.59 -6.10
N ASN A 74 3.06 -5.35 -4.94
CA ASN A 74 2.35 -5.12 -3.68
C ASN A 74 1.32 -3.98 -3.81
N SER A 75 1.73 -2.85 -4.38
CA SER A 75 0.87 -1.67 -4.53
C SER A 75 -0.28 -1.92 -5.49
N LYS A 76 -0.04 -2.66 -6.58
CA LYS A 76 -1.07 -3.06 -7.53
C LYS A 76 -2.09 -3.98 -6.89
N ASP A 77 -1.65 -4.97 -6.12
CA ASP A 77 -2.53 -5.90 -5.40
C ASP A 77 -3.43 -5.16 -4.40
N TYR A 78 -2.88 -4.18 -3.68
CA TYR A 78 -3.67 -3.33 -2.79
C TYR A 78 -4.72 -2.52 -3.55
N LEU A 79 -4.32 -1.83 -4.64
CA LEU A 79 -5.23 -1.05 -5.46
C LEU A 79 -6.34 -1.94 -6.05
N ALA A 80 -6.02 -3.16 -6.47
CA ALA A 80 -6.99 -4.11 -7.00
C ALA A 80 -8.00 -4.53 -5.93
N ALA A 81 -7.56 -4.74 -4.69
CA ALA A 81 -8.45 -5.04 -3.57
C ALA A 81 -9.36 -3.85 -3.20
N ALA A 82 -8.80 -2.63 -3.14
CA ALA A 82 -9.52 -1.43 -2.70
C ALA A 82 -10.44 -0.84 -3.77
N LEU A 83 -10.04 -0.88 -5.05
CA LEU A 83 -10.69 -0.18 -6.17
C LEU A 83 -11.24 -1.12 -7.25
N GLY A 84 -10.91 -2.41 -7.17
CA GLY A 84 -11.17 -3.40 -8.20
C GLY A 84 -10.06 -3.49 -9.25
N GLN A 85 -9.89 -4.68 -9.84
CA GLN A 85 -8.82 -4.99 -10.80
C GLN A 85 -8.74 -4.01 -11.97
N LYS A 86 -9.88 -3.69 -12.60
CA LYS A 86 -9.94 -2.76 -13.74
C LYS A 86 -9.40 -1.38 -13.37
N SER A 87 -9.80 -0.87 -12.21
CA SER A 87 -9.35 0.44 -11.72
C SER A 87 -7.85 0.44 -11.43
N ALA A 88 -7.33 -0.63 -10.85
CA ALA A 88 -5.90 -0.78 -10.58
C ALA A 88 -5.08 -0.80 -11.87
N ASP A 89 -5.50 -1.56 -12.89
CA ASP A 89 -4.81 -1.61 -14.18
C ASP A 89 -4.85 -0.24 -14.91
N GLU A 90 -5.96 0.49 -14.82
CA GLU A 90 -6.06 1.85 -15.36
C GLU A 90 -5.10 2.83 -14.66
N ILE A 91 -4.98 2.74 -13.34
CA ILE A 91 -4.05 3.57 -12.54
C ILE A 91 -2.60 3.23 -12.91
N VAL A 92 -2.26 1.95 -13.05
CA VAL A 92 -0.92 1.50 -13.46
C VAL A 92 -0.56 2.05 -14.84
N ASN A 93 -1.49 1.99 -15.80
CA ASN A 93 -1.29 2.55 -17.13
C ASN A 93 -1.15 4.07 -17.09
N TYR A 94 -1.96 4.77 -16.28
CA TYR A 94 -1.84 6.22 -16.09
C TYR A 94 -0.48 6.62 -15.49
N ALA A 95 0.02 5.81 -14.55
CA ALA A 95 1.33 5.99 -13.94
C ALA A 95 2.50 5.58 -14.86
N ASP A 96 2.24 5.20 -16.11
CA ASP A 96 3.25 4.77 -17.08
C ASP A 96 4.12 3.61 -16.55
N ASN A 97 3.50 2.70 -15.79
CA ASN A 97 4.17 1.58 -15.11
C ASN A 97 5.32 1.98 -14.16
N ARG A 98 5.38 3.25 -13.74
CA ARG A 98 6.43 3.73 -12.83
C ARG A 98 6.15 3.26 -11.41
N ALA A 99 6.96 2.32 -10.93
CA ALA A 99 6.89 1.74 -9.59
C ALA A 99 6.65 2.79 -8.49
N VAL A 100 7.52 3.80 -8.42
CA VAL A 100 7.44 4.86 -7.40
C VAL A 100 6.12 5.63 -7.45
N THR A 101 5.57 5.88 -8.65
CA THR A 101 4.29 6.60 -8.79
C THR A 101 3.13 5.74 -8.32
N VAL A 102 3.08 4.47 -8.74
CA VAL A 102 2.02 3.52 -8.33
C VAL A 102 2.03 3.34 -6.81
N VAL A 103 3.22 3.23 -6.21
CA VAL A 103 3.38 3.11 -4.77
C VAL A 103 2.83 4.34 -4.03
N LYS A 104 3.13 5.56 -4.50
CA LYS A 104 2.60 6.79 -3.89
C LYS A 104 1.08 6.87 -3.98
N ILE A 105 0.49 6.45 -5.10
CA ILE A 105 -0.97 6.41 -5.25
C ILE A 105 -1.58 5.39 -4.28
N ALA A 106 -1.02 4.18 -4.20
CA ALA A 106 -1.47 3.14 -3.29
C ALA A 106 -1.38 3.61 -1.82
N GLN A 107 -0.28 4.27 -1.45
CA GLN A 107 -0.10 4.84 -0.12
C GLN A 107 -1.18 5.89 0.19
N ALA A 108 -1.45 6.82 -0.72
CA ALA A 108 -2.48 7.85 -0.53
C ALA A 108 -3.88 7.24 -0.35
N VAL A 109 -4.23 6.23 -1.16
CA VAL A 109 -5.49 5.50 -1.05
C VAL A 109 -5.58 4.76 0.30
N PHE A 110 -4.48 4.17 0.76
CA PHE A 110 -4.43 3.48 2.05
C PHE A 110 -4.56 4.41 3.25
N GLU A 111 -3.82 5.53 3.27
CA GLU A 111 -3.85 6.51 4.36
C GLU A 111 -5.23 7.15 4.53
N ALA A 112 -5.93 7.38 3.42
CA ALA A 112 -7.30 7.84 3.42
C ALA A 112 -8.29 6.80 4.00
N GLY A 113 -8.01 5.51 3.82
CA GLY A 113 -8.82 4.43 4.39
C GLY A 113 -8.76 4.31 5.92
N GLN A 114 -7.65 4.73 6.52
CA GLN A 114 -7.46 4.59 7.97
C GLN A 114 -8.39 5.54 8.74
N SER A 115 -9.24 4.97 9.59
CA SER A 115 -10.01 5.73 10.58
C SER A 115 -9.09 6.37 11.64
N ASP A 116 -9.53 7.47 12.25
CA ASP A 116 -8.77 8.12 13.32
C ASP A 116 -8.60 7.21 14.56
N GLU A 117 -9.53 6.27 14.80
CA GLU A 117 -9.41 5.24 15.84
C GLU A 117 -8.29 4.23 15.54
N LEU A 118 -8.13 3.81 14.28
CA LEU A 118 -7.04 2.93 13.86
C LEU A 118 -5.69 3.67 13.87
N LYS A 119 -5.68 4.95 13.49
CA LYS A 119 -4.50 5.83 13.66
C LYS A 119 -4.13 6.02 15.13
N GLN A 120 -5.10 6.05 16.05
CA GLN A 120 -4.84 6.11 17.50
C GLN A 120 -4.40 4.76 18.09
N LYS A 121 -4.99 3.65 17.65
CA LYS A 121 -4.67 2.29 18.12
C LYS A 121 -3.32 1.81 17.61
N TYR A 122 -3.00 2.09 16.36
CA TYR A 122 -1.77 1.66 15.70
C TYR A 122 -0.78 2.83 15.45
N GLY A 123 -1.06 4.06 15.85
CA GLY A 123 -0.13 5.18 15.69
C GLY A 123 0.16 5.59 14.22
N ASN A 124 0.71 6.79 14.07
CA ASN A 124 1.09 7.36 12.78
C ASN A 124 2.43 6.82 12.25
N ASN A 125 3.20 6.07 13.07
CA ASN A 125 4.51 5.53 12.68
C ASN A 125 4.90 4.23 13.44
N ARG A 126 5.73 3.40 12.78
CA ARG A 126 6.20 2.05 13.21
C ARG A 126 6.69 1.94 14.66
N ALA A 127 7.31 2.98 15.21
CA ALA A 127 7.82 2.98 16.58
C ALA A 127 6.71 2.91 17.64
N GLN A 128 5.57 3.55 17.37
CA GLN A 128 4.43 3.58 18.30
C GLN A 128 3.60 2.28 18.25
N ARG A 129 3.66 1.55 17.13
CA ARG A 129 3.01 0.22 16.95
C ARG A 129 3.62 -0.85 17.84
N ARG A 130 4.94 -0.83 18.01
CA ARG A 130 5.67 -1.84 18.80
C ARG A 130 5.60 -1.59 20.31
N SER A 131 5.41 -0.35 20.77
CA SER A 131 5.36 -0.07 22.20
C SER A 131 4.00 -0.36 22.84
N LYS A 132 2.90 -0.34 22.07
CA LYS A 132 1.53 -0.56 22.58
C LYS A 132 1.10 -2.03 22.63
N GLY A 133 1.89 -2.96 22.11
CA GLY A 133 1.58 -4.41 22.11
C GLY A 133 2.20 -5.19 23.27
N ASN A 134 2.82 -4.50 24.24
CA ASN A 134 3.63 -5.11 25.31
C ASN A 134 3.22 -4.66 26.73
N ASP A 135 2.00 -4.15 26.91
CA ASP A 135 1.40 -3.96 28.24
C ASP A 135 0.21 -4.91 28.43
#